data_AF-A0A969M720-F1
#
_entry.id   AF-A0A969M720-F1
#
_cell.length_a   1.000
_cell.length_b   1.000
_cell.length_c   1.000
_cell.angle_alpha   90.00
_cell.angle_beta   90.00
_cell.angle_gamma   90.00
#
_symmetry.space_group_name_H-M   'P 1'
#
loop_
_entity.id
_entity.type
_entity.pdbx_description
1 polymer ?
#
loop_
_entity_poly.entity_id
_entity_poly.type
_entity_poly.pdbx_seq_one_letter_code
_entity_poly.pdbx_strand_id
1 'polypeptide(L)'
;MPAAEIETAVVDQLRGLLRAPEMIVRTWMSAAREDERINETEVREAFERLDPLWDELFPAEQARIVQLLVERVDVKTDGVAIRLRTGGLTSLFAEMQSMIPPPRKAA
;
A
#
# COMPACT_ATOMS: atom_id res chain seq x y z
N MET A 1 -25.35 7.35 0.66
CA MET A 1 -24.05 7.77 0.11
C MET A 1 -24.00 7.39 -1.36
N PRO A 2 -23.73 8.34 -2.27
CA PRO A 2 -23.35 8.06 -3.66
C PRO A 2 -22.13 7.14 -3.73
N ALA A 3 -22.00 6.34 -4.79
CA ALA A 3 -20.87 5.42 -4.98
C ALA A 3 -19.52 6.14 -5.01
N ALA A 4 -19.45 7.30 -5.69
CA ALA A 4 -18.23 8.09 -5.78
C ALA A 4 -17.71 8.56 -4.40
N GLU A 5 -18.59 8.92 -3.47
CA GLU A 5 -18.19 9.30 -2.10
C GLU A 5 -17.59 8.13 -1.32
N ILE A 6 -18.10 6.91 -1.55
CA ILE A 6 -17.57 5.69 -0.94
C ILE A 6 -16.18 5.37 -1.51
N GLU A 7 -16.00 5.51 -2.82
CA GLU A 7 -14.71 5.25 -3.48
C GLU A 7 -13.61 6.17 -2.95
N THR A 8 -13.88 7.47 -2.88
CA THR A 8 -12.94 8.44 -2.29
C THR A 8 -12.61 8.09 -0.84
N ALA A 9 -13.63 7.80 -0.01
CA ALA A 9 -13.43 7.44 1.39
C ALA A 9 -12.59 6.16 1.56
N VAL A 10 -12.81 5.15 0.71
CA VAL A 10 -12.02 3.91 0.73
C VAL A 10 -10.56 4.18 0.38
N VAL A 11 -10.31 4.98 -0.66
CA VAL A 11 -8.94 5.31 -1.09
C VAL A 11 -8.21 6.12 -0.02
N ASP A 12 -8.85 7.14 0.55
CA ASP A 12 -8.26 7.98 1.59
C ASP A 12 -7.93 7.16 2.86
N GLN A 13 -8.86 6.31 3.28
CA GLN A 13 -8.66 5.43 4.43
C GLN A 13 -7.55 4.40 4.15
N LEU A 14 -7.49 3.85 2.94
CA LEU A 14 -6.43 2.92 2.54
C LEU A 14 -5.05 3.59 2.57
N ARG A 15 -4.91 4.80 2.00
CA ARG A 15 -3.68 5.61 2.05
C ARG A 15 -3.29 5.97 3.48
N GLY A 16 -4.26 6.23 4.34
CA GLY A 16 -4.05 6.40 5.78
C GLY A 16 -3.49 5.14 6.45
N LEU A 17 -4.10 3.98 6.20
CA LEU A 17 -3.67 2.70 6.75
C LEU A 17 -2.24 2.34 6.34
N LEU A 18 -1.85 2.55 5.08
CA LEU A 18 -0.49 2.24 4.62
C LEU A 18 0.59 3.04 5.36
N ARG A 19 0.27 4.23 5.89
CA ARG A 19 1.18 5.07 6.67
C ARG A 19 1.14 4.77 8.18
N ALA A 20 0.22 3.93 8.63
CA ALA A 20 0.08 3.61 10.05
C ALA A 20 1.27 2.79 10.56
N PRO A 21 1.87 3.13 11.72
CA PRO A 21 3.05 2.43 12.24
C PRO A 21 2.88 0.92 12.34
N GLU A 22 1.72 0.45 12.79
CA GLU A 22 1.39 -0.97 12.89
C GLU A 22 1.39 -1.67 11.53
N MET A 23 1.04 -0.95 10.45
CA MET A 23 1.03 -1.49 9.09
C MET A 23 2.45 -1.55 8.51
N ILE A 24 3.28 -0.56 8.81
CA ILE A 24 4.71 -0.59 8.49
C ILE A 24 5.37 -1.80 9.15
N VAL A 25 5.23 -1.93 10.48
CA VAL A 25 5.85 -3.01 11.25
C VAL A 25 5.36 -4.38 10.77
N ARG A 26 4.05 -4.55 10.53
CA ARG A 26 3.51 -5.81 10.03
C ARG A 26 4.05 -6.20 8.66
N THR A 27 4.20 -5.22 7.78
CA THR A 27 4.73 -5.44 6.42
C THR A 27 6.21 -5.78 6.48
N TRP A 28 7.00 -5.03 7.26
CA TRP A 28 8.41 -5.32 7.51
C TRP A 28 8.62 -6.70 8.10
N MET A 29 7.91 -7.06 9.18
CA MET A 29 8.00 -8.38 9.81
C MET A 29 7.66 -9.53 8.88
N SER A 30 6.85 -9.29 7.85
CA SER A 30 6.50 -10.30 6.85
C SER A 30 7.57 -10.35 5.74
N ALA A 31 8.02 -9.21 5.24
CA ALA A 31 9.03 -9.12 4.20
C ALA A 31 10.42 -9.59 4.68
N ALA A 32 10.79 -9.28 5.92
CA ALA A 32 12.04 -9.70 6.55
C ALA A 32 12.16 -11.22 6.73
N ARG A 33 11.04 -11.96 6.67
CA ARG A 33 11.07 -13.44 6.65
C ARG A 33 11.50 -13.99 5.31
N GLU A 34 11.32 -13.22 4.24
CA GLU A 34 11.70 -13.59 2.87
C GLU A 34 13.09 -13.08 2.53
N ASP A 35 13.47 -11.90 3.06
CA ASP A 35 14.80 -11.31 2.89
C ASP A 35 15.20 -10.48 4.12
N GLU A 36 16.17 -10.99 4.89
CA GLU A 36 16.66 -10.37 6.14
C GLU A 36 17.35 -9.01 5.92
N ARG A 37 17.65 -8.63 4.68
CA ARG A 37 18.25 -7.32 4.36
C ARG A 37 17.22 -6.20 4.39
N ILE A 38 15.93 -6.52 4.33
CA ILE A 38 14.84 -5.56 4.34
C ILE A 38 14.73 -4.94 5.73
N ASN A 39 14.86 -3.62 5.80
CA ASN A 39 14.70 -2.88 7.04
C ASN A 39 13.33 -2.18 7.14
N GLU A 40 12.89 -1.84 8.35
CA GLU A 40 11.60 -1.18 8.58
C GLU A 40 11.52 0.18 7.88
N THR A 41 12.64 0.92 7.85
CA THR A 41 12.73 2.23 7.22
C THR A 41 12.48 2.16 5.71
N GLU A 42 12.98 1.13 5.02
CA GLU A 42 12.73 0.91 3.59
C GLU A 42 11.24 0.70 3.30
N VAL A 43 10.54 -0.04 4.16
CA VAL A 43 9.09 -0.24 4.06
C VAL A 43 8.34 1.07 4.25
N ARG A 44 8.72 1.84 5.28
CA ARG A 44 8.17 3.17 5.56
C ARG A 44 8.36 4.11 4.36
N GLU A 45 9.60 4.25 3.89
CA GLU A 45 9.95 5.12 2.76
C GLU A 45 9.26 4.69 1.46
N ALA A 46 9.05 3.38 1.25
CA ALA A 46 8.28 2.90 0.10
C ALA A 46 6.82 3.37 0.18
N PHE A 47 6.14 3.18 1.32
CA PHE A 47 4.74 3.59 1.46
C PHE A 47 4.56 5.11 1.53
N GLU A 48 5.51 5.86 2.08
CA GLU A 48 5.52 7.32 2.03
C GLU A 48 5.68 7.86 0.60
N ARG A 49 6.49 7.19 -0.24
CA ARG A 49 6.64 7.55 -1.66
C ARG A 49 5.42 7.19 -2.51
N LEU A 50 4.69 6.12 -2.16
CA LEU A 50 3.46 5.77 -2.86
C LEU A 50 2.40 6.85 -2.72
N ASP A 51 2.33 7.55 -1.59
CA ASP A 51 1.30 8.55 -1.31
C ASP A 51 1.26 9.68 -2.35
N PRO A 52 2.35 10.42 -2.67
CA PRO A 52 2.33 11.39 -3.76
C PRO A 52 2.26 10.78 -5.16
N LEU A 53 2.71 9.53 -5.34
CA LEU A 53 2.62 8.85 -6.63
C LEU A 53 1.19 8.41 -6.97
N TRP A 54 0.36 8.17 -5.95
CA TRP A 54 -0.99 7.65 -6.11
C TRP A 54 -1.82 8.47 -7.10
N ASP A 55 -1.78 9.79 -6.97
CA ASP A 55 -2.56 10.72 -7.78
C ASP A 55 -2.03 10.85 -9.23
N GLU A 56 -0.80 10.39 -9.48
CA GLU A 56 -0.17 10.31 -10.80
C GLU A 56 -0.40 8.94 -11.48
N LEU A 57 -0.92 7.95 -10.75
CA LEU A 57 -1.23 6.64 -11.32
C LEU A 57 -2.42 6.73 -12.27
N PHE A 58 -2.36 5.99 -13.37
CA PHE A 58 -3.54 5.76 -14.20
C PHE A 58 -4.67 5.15 -13.36
N PRO A 59 -5.95 5.47 -13.63
CA PRO A 59 -7.07 4.94 -12.85
C PRO A 59 -7.11 3.40 -12.78
N ALA A 60 -6.69 2.72 -13.84
CA ALA A 60 -6.58 1.26 -13.86
C ALA A 60 -5.55 0.73 -12.85
N GLU A 61 -4.46 1.47 -12.64
CA GLU A 61 -3.39 1.09 -11.71
C GLU A 61 -3.78 1.35 -10.26
N GLN A 62 -4.47 2.46 -9.99
CA GLN A 62 -5.10 2.69 -8.69
C GLN A 62 -6.06 1.55 -8.34
N ALA A 63 -6.92 1.15 -9.28
CA ALA A 63 -7.86 0.04 -9.10
C ALA A 63 -7.14 -1.29 -8.84
N ARG A 64 -6.04 -1.57 -9.55
CA ARG A 64 -5.22 -2.77 -9.34
C ARG A 64 -4.63 -2.80 -7.92
N ILE A 65 -4.07 -1.70 -7.45
CA ILE A 65 -3.50 -1.62 -6.09
C ILE A 65 -4.61 -1.77 -5.03
N VAL A 66 -5.78 -1.15 -5.22
CA VAL A 66 -6.93 -1.35 -4.31
C VAL A 66 -7.31 -2.83 -4.27
N GLN A 67 -7.41 -3.52 -5.41
CA GLN A 67 -7.76 -4.94 -5.46
C GLN A 67 -6.70 -5.84 -4.81
N LEU A 68 -5.42 -5.47 -4.95
CA LEU A 68 -4.29 -6.14 -4.33
C LEU A 68 -4.34 -6.02 -2.79
N LEU A 69 -4.72 -4.86 -2.28
CA LEU A 69 -4.68 -4.56 -0.85
C LEU A 69 -5.97 -4.92 -0.12
N VAL A 70 -7.12 -4.77 -0.77
CA VAL A 70 -8.43 -4.87 -0.12
C VAL A 70 -9.03 -6.25 -0.34
N GLU A 71 -9.29 -6.94 0.78
CA GLU A 71 -10.05 -8.19 0.80
C GLU A 71 -11.54 -7.89 0.68
N ARG A 72 -12.03 -6.94 1.48
CA ARG A 72 -13.44 -6.56 1.55
C ARG A 72 -13.60 -5.16 2.14
N VAL A 73 -14.64 -4.47 1.68
CA VAL A 73 -15.13 -3.21 2.26
C VAL A 73 -16.51 -3.46 2.86
N ASP A 74 -16.66 -3.12 4.14
CA ASP A 74 -17.96 -3.14 4.83
C ASP A 74 -18.45 -1.70 4.99
N VAL A 75 -19.53 -1.37 4.29
CA VAL A 75 -20.17 -0.05 4.36
C VAL A 75 -21.24 -0.08 5.44
N LYS A 76 -21.15 0.85 6.40
CA LYS A 76 -22.09 1.03 7.50
C LYS A 76 -22.72 2.42 7.43
N THR A 77 -23.76 2.64 8.21
CA THR A 77 -24.43 3.95 8.31
C THR A 77 -23.54 5.04 8.90
N ASP A 78 -22.51 4.66 9.67
CA ASP A 78 -21.58 5.53 10.38
C ASP A 78 -20.18 5.58 9.74
N GLY A 79 -19.94 4.83 8.66
CA GLY A 79 -18.65 4.87 7.96
C GLY A 79 -18.31 3.62 7.17
N VAL A 80 -17.02 3.45 6.88
CA VAL A 80 -16.47 2.35 6.08
C VAL A 80 -15.42 1.60 6.89
N ALA A 81 -15.47 0.27 6.84
CA ALA A 81 -14.43 -0.59 7.39
C ALA A 81 -13.74 -1.35 6.26
N ILE A 82 -12.42 -1.30 6.23
CA ILE A 82 -11.59 -1.97 5.22
C ILE A 82 -10.92 -3.18 5.85
N ARG A 83 -11.08 -4.35 5.24
CA ARG A 83 -10.29 -5.54 5.53
C ARG A 83 -9.20 -5.68 4.48
N LEU A 84 -7.95 -5.78 4.95
CA LEU A 84 -6.77 -5.87 4.09
C LEU A 84 -6.35 -7.32 3.86
N ARG A 85 -5.86 -7.60 2.65
CA ARG A 85 -5.20 -8.87 2.30
C ARG A 85 -3.83 -8.92 2.95
N THR A 86 -3.53 -9.99 3.66
CA THR A 86 -2.24 -10.19 4.34
C THR A 86 -1.04 -10.20 3.39
N GLY A 87 -1.17 -10.82 2.21
CA GLY A 87 -0.10 -10.85 1.20
C GLY A 87 -0.02 -9.62 0.30
N GLY A 88 -1.08 -8.81 0.23
CA GLY A 88 -1.12 -7.66 -0.69
C GLY A 88 -0.08 -6.59 -0.35
N LEU A 89 0.22 -6.41 0.94
CA LEU A 89 1.16 -5.40 1.42
C LEU A 89 2.61 -5.74 1.08
N THR A 90 3.01 -7.00 1.25
CA THR A 90 4.36 -7.46 0.91
C THR A 90 4.56 -7.45 -0.60
N SER A 91 3.55 -7.85 -1.38
CA SER A 91 3.58 -7.73 -2.84
C SER A 91 3.71 -6.28 -3.31
N LEU A 92 2.91 -5.36 -2.77
CA LEU A 92 3.00 -3.94 -3.10
C LEU A 92 4.38 -3.37 -2.74
N PHE A 93 4.92 -3.73 -1.57
CA PHE A 93 6.27 -3.33 -1.18
C PHE A 93 7.34 -3.84 -2.16
N ALA A 94 7.26 -5.10 -2.59
CA ALA A 94 8.18 -5.66 -3.57
C ALA A 94 8.07 -4.94 -4.94
N GLU A 95 6.86 -4.57 -5.37
CA GLU A 95 6.64 -3.77 -6.58
C GLU A 95 7.29 -2.38 -6.45
N MET A 96 7.12 -1.72 -5.30
CA MET A 96 7.74 -0.43 -5.01
C MET A 96 9.28 -0.50 -5.01
N GLN A 97 9.86 -1.62 -4.55
CA GLN A 97 11.31 -1.84 -4.68
C GLN A 97 11.74 -2.04 -6.14
N SER A 98 10.95 -2.76 -6.94
CA SER A 98 11.26 -2.97 -8.37
C SER A 98 11.17 -1.67 -9.19
N MET A 99 10.40 -0.69 -8.74
CA MET A 99 10.35 0.64 -9.35
C MET A 99 11.62 1.47 -9.08
N ILE A 100 12.48 1.04 -8.14
CA ILE A 100 13.80 1.63 -7.88
C ILE A 100 14.82 0.90 -8.77
N PRO A 101 15.34 1.52 -9.85
CA PRO A 101 16.46 0.91 -10.56
C PRO A 101 17.65 0.80 -9.60
N PRO A 102 18.37 -0.34 -9.55
CA PRO A 102 19.56 -0.45 -8.72
C PRO A 102 20.56 0.65 -9.11
N PRO A 103 21.32 1.21 -8.15
CA PRO A 103 22.29 2.24 -8.46
C PRO A 103 23.21 1.73 -9.56
N ARG A 104 23.28 2.49 -10.66
CA ARG A 104 24.11 2.17 -11.82
C ARG A 104 25.54 2.06 -11.32
N LYS A 105 26.11 0.84 -11.27
CA LYS A 105 27.53 0.66 -10.96
C LYS A 105 28.30 1.48 -11.99
N ALA A 106 28.97 2.54 -11.53
CA ALA A 106 29.94 3.25 -12.34
C ALA A 106 31.06 2.24 -12.67
N ALA A 107 31.20 1.93 -13.95
CA ALA A 107 32.31 1.16 -14.51
C ALA A 107 33.40 2.12 -14.98
#